data_AF-A0A087TQR3-F1
#
_entry.id   AF-A0A087TQR3-F1
#
_cell.length_a   1.000
_cell.length_b   1.000
_cell.length_c   1.000
_cell.angle_alpha   90.00
_cell.angle_beta   90.00
_cell.angle_gamma   90.00
#
_symmetry.space_group_name_H-M   'P 1'
#
loop_
_entity.id
_entity.type
_entity.pdbx_description
1 polymer ?
#
loop_
_entity_poly.entity_id
_entity_poly.type
_entity_poly.pdbx_seq_one_letter_code
_entity_poly.pdbx_strand_id
1 'polypeptide(L)' 'MHQFSVFNSSKPIVIQADSSKDGLGCCMLQDGSPAAYAYLQQTEIMQKLKKVF' A
#
# COMPACT_ATOMS: atom_id res chain seq x y z
N MET A 1 -11.66 11.09 -12.61
CA MET A 1 -10.81 11.18 -11.40
C MET A 1 -11.41 10.26 -10.36
N HIS A 2 -10.63 9.37 -9.74
CA HIS A 2 -11.13 8.57 -8.61
C HIS A 2 -11.15 9.46 -7.37
N GLN A 3 -12.32 9.66 -6.78
CA GLN A 3 -12.48 10.45 -5.57
C GLN A 3 -12.16 9.57 -4.35
N PHE A 4 -11.22 10.03 -3.52
CA PHE A 4 -10.91 9.37 -2.26
C PHE A 4 -12.04 9.61 -1.26
N SER A 5 -12.38 8.58 -0.49
CA SER A 5 -13.22 8.75 0.69
C SER A 5 -12.41 9.47 1.79
N VAL A 6 -13.05 10.40 2.49
CA VAL A 6 -12.46 11.05 3.67
C VAL A 6 -12.24 10.01 4.76
N PHE A 7 -11.06 10.00 5.38
CA PHE A 7 -10.74 9.11 6.48
C PHE A 7 -11.71 9.28 7.65
N ASN A 8 -12.18 8.16 8.19
CA ASN A 8 -13.07 8.12 9.35
C ASN A 8 -12.55 7.11 10.37
N SER A 9 -12.12 7.57 11.54
CA SER A 9 -11.53 6.73 12.60
C SER A 9 -12.49 5.70 13.19
N SER A 10 -13.81 5.87 13.02
CA SER A 10 -14.82 4.93 13.52
C SER A 10 -15.10 3.77 12.55
N LYS A 11 -14.56 3.82 11.33
CA LYS A 11 -14.76 2.78 10.32
C LYS A 11 -13.59 1.79 10.30
N PRO A 12 -13.85 0.49 10.03
CA PRO A 12 -12.79 -0.49 9.83
C PRO A 12 -11.80 -0.05 8.75
N ILE A 13 -10.53 -0.37 8.98
CA ILE A 13 -9.44 -0.11 8.03
C ILE A 13 -9.05 -1.44 7.41
N VAL A 14 -9.03 -1.49 6.08
CA VAL A 14 -8.44 -2.60 5.32
C VAL A 14 -7.22 -2.06 4.60
N ILE A 15 -6.06 -2.67 4.84
CA ILE A 15 -4.83 -2.38 4.11
C ILE A 15 -4.59 -3.53 3.14
N GLN A 16 -4.61 -3.22 1.85
CA GLN A 16 -4.19 -4.14 0.81
C GLN A 16 -2.80 -3.74 0.35
N ALA A 17 -1.87 -4.68 0.34
CA ALA A 17 -0.52 -4.46 -0.15
C ALA A 17 -0.18 -5.53 -1.19
N ASP A 18 0.51 -5.11 -2.25
CA ASP A 18 0.99 -6.01 -3.29
C ASP A 18 2.41 -5.60 -3.70
N SER A 19 3.27 -6.60 -3.88
CA SER A 19 4.67 -6.39 -4.27
C SER A 19 4.84 -6.56 -5.77
N SER A 20 5.55 -5.62 -6.39
CA SER A 20 6.00 -5.71 -7.77
C SER A 20 7.52 -5.95 -7.82
N LYS A 21 8.07 -6.03 -9.04
CA LYS A 21 9.51 -6.08 -9.27
C LYS A 21 10.23 -4.84 -8.71
N ASP A 22 9.57 -3.69 -8.76
CA ASP A 22 10.19 -2.37 -8.53
C ASP A 22 9.86 -1.78 -7.16
N GLY A 23 8.93 -2.38 -6.41
CA GLY A 23 8.52 -1.88 -5.11
C GLY A 23 7.35 -2.60 -4.46
N LEU A 24 6.84 -2.03 -3.39
CA LEU A 24 5.64 -2.47 -2.68
C LEU A 24 4.60 -1.35 -2.74
N GLY A 25 3.46 -1.62 -3.35
CA GLY A 25 2.31 -0.73 -3.33
C GLY A 25 1.36 -1.12 -2.21
N CYS A 26 0.65 -0.15 -1.63
CA CYS A 26 -0.50 -0.42 -0.78
C CYS A 26 -1.63 0.59 -0.97
N CYS A 27 -2.84 0.13 -0.70
CA CYS A 27 -4.08 0.90 -0.68
C CYS A 27 -4.75 0.70 0.68
N MET A 28 -5.19 1.80 1.30
CA MET A 28 -6.08 1.79 2.44
C MET A 28 -7.51 1.96 1.96
N LEU A 29 -8.38 1.03 2.34
CA LEU A 29 -9.81 1.06 2.05
C LEU A 29 -10.62 1.28 3.33
N GLN A 30 -11.71 2.03 3.22
CA GLN A 30 -12.80 2.06 4.19
C GLN A 30 -14.12 1.85 3.43
N ASP A 31 -14.96 0.93 3.90
CA ASP A 31 -16.21 0.51 3.22
C ASP A 31 -16.00 0.13 1.74
N GLY A 32 -14.90 -0.55 1.43
CA GLY A 32 -14.56 -0.95 0.06
C GLY A 32 -14.10 0.20 -0.86
N SER A 33 -14.01 1.43 -0.35
CA SER A 33 -13.57 2.61 -1.11
C SER A 33 -12.16 3.06 -0.72
N PRO A 34 -11.32 3.52 -1.67
CA PRO A 34 -9.98 4.02 -1.37
C PRO A 34 -9.98 5.30 -0.54
N ALA A 35 -9.23 5.29 0.55
CA ALA A 35 -8.99 6.45 1.41
C ALA A 35 -7.54 6.97 1.27
N ALA A 36 -6.56 6.11 0.99
CA ALA A 36 -5.17 6.50 0.80
C ALA A 36 -4.37 5.47 -0.04
N TYR A 37 -3.29 5.92 -0.68
CA TYR A 37 -2.27 5.05 -1.29
C TYR A 37 -0.89 5.36 -0.73
N ALA A 38 -0.05 4.32 -0.63
CA ALA A 38 1.36 4.46 -0.36
C ALA A 38 2.16 3.54 -1.28
N TYR A 39 3.38 3.95 -1.60
CA TYR A 39 4.31 3.18 -2.42
C TYR A 39 5.70 3.28 -1.81
N LEU A 40 6.32 2.13 -1.61
CA LEU A 40 7.73 2.03 -1.24
C LEU A 40 8.51 1.53 -2.45
N GLN A 41 9.38 2.38 -2.99
CA GLN A 41 10.29 1.97 -4.05
C GLN A 41 11.37 1.03 -3.49
N GLN A 42 11.56 -0.12 -4.11
CA GLN A 42 12.65 -1.02 -3.72
C GLN A 42 13.95 -0.56 -4.33
N THR A 43 14.92 -0.26 -3.47
CA THR A 43 16.31 -0.04 -3.88
C THR A 43 17.03 -1.39 -4.00
N GLU A 44 18.14 -1.42 -4.75
CA GLU A 44 18.94 -2.62 -4.97
C GLU A 44 19.42 -3.28 -3.66
N ILE A 45 19.67 -2.48 -2.62
CA ILE A 45 20.05 -2.96 -1.28
C ILE A 45 18.94 -3.80 -0.67
N MET A 46 17.69 -3.31 -0.74
CA MET A 46 16.51 -4.00 -0.22
C MET A 46 16.22 -5.30 -1.00
N GLN A 47 16.53 -5.34 -2.30
CA GLN A 47 16.40 -6.56 -3.11
C GLN A 47 17.44 -7.62 -2.74
N LYS A 48 18.68 -7.22 -2.45
CA LYS A 48 19.74 -8.16 -2.05
C LYS A 48 19.44 -8.81 -0.70
N LEU A 49 18.92 -8.06 0.27
CA LEU A 49 18.50 -8.61 1.57
C LEU A 49 17.45 -9.71 1.43
N LYS A 50 16.45 -9.56 0.53
CA LYS A 50 15.43 -10.59 0.28
C LYS A 50 15.95 -11.88 -0.36
N LYS A 51 17.16 -11.89 -0.95
CA LYS A 51 17.76 -13.11 -1.52
C LYS A 51 18.60 -13.89 -0.50
N VAL A 52 18.85 -13.30 0.67
CA VAL A 52 19.70 -13.87 1.72
C VAL A 52 18.88 -14.58 2.81
N PHE A 53 17.62 -14.20 2.98
CA PHE A 53 16.63 -14.87 3.82
C PHE A 53 15.66 -15.67 2.94
#